data_AF-A0A2V3DUP4-F1
#
_entry.id   AF-A0A2V3DUP4-F1
#
_cell.length_a   1.000
_cell.length_b   1.000
_cell.length_c   1.000
_cell.angle_alpha   90.00
_cell.angle_beta   90.00
_cell.angle_gamma   90.00
#
_symmetry.space_group_name_H-M   'P 1'
#
loop_
_entity.id
_entity.type
_entity.pdbx_description
1 polymer ?
#
loop_
_entity_poly.entity_id
_entity_poly.type
_entity_poly.pdbx_seq_one_letter_code
_entity_poly.pdbx_strand_id
1 'polypeptide(L)'
;MGIPLRRSTTPASRRAPLACLALGCLALGFFALVLGGCSAVGASPLEYIPEPAKIQSGVDCSTAGWWEPEAASPSSLHKGSIPEGFTTVGVVRCTSDPGSRVVEEDHLSGDFAPLLAALAQPSERGGPVSCLDYAELPPAIWLVNAEGQAVNIQWPLDSCEHTKPDTAKALQALTVSESRSVPSPEAAP
;
A
#
# COMPACT_ATOMS: atom_id res chain seq x y z
N MET A 1 85.04 63.10 -14.06
CA MET A 1 86.02 61.99 -13.98
C MET A 1 86.00 61.45 -12.56
N GLY A 2 85.73 60.19 -12.24
CA GLY A 2 85.39 59.02 -13.04
C GLY A 2 84.47 58.09 -12.24
N ILE A 3 83.71 57.28 -12.96
CA ILE A 3 82.84 56.22 -12.44
C ILE A 3 83.65 54.91 -12.49
N PRO A 4 83.81 54.18 -11.38
CA PRO A 4 84.16 52.76 -11.40
C PRO A 4 82.98 51.93 -10.87
N LEU A 5 82.28 51.19 -11.73
CA LEU A 5 82.53 49.79 -12.11
C LEU A 5 81.77 48.78 -11.23
N ARG A 6 80.66 48.30 -11.82
CA ARG A 6 79.96 47.04 -11.55
C ARG A 6 80.93 45.87 -11.32
N ARG A 7 80.65 45.06 -10.29
CA ARG A 7 80.97 43.61 -10.22
C ARG A 7 79.64 42.87 -10.10
N SER A 8 79.29 41.99 -11.05
CA SER A 8 79.70 40.58 -11.16
C SER A 8 79.16 39.78 -9.97
N THR A 9 78.32 38.76 -10.12
CA THR A 9 78.49 37.55 -10.95
C THR A 9 77.14 36.83 -11.08
N THR A 10 76.79 36.42 -12.29
CA THR A 10 75.70 35.47 -12.59
C THR A 10 76.28 34.04 -12.56
N PRO A 11 75.70 33.08 -11.83
CA PRO A 11 76.02 31.67 -12.03
C PRO A 11 75.09 31.05 -13.07
N ALA A 12 75.73 30.30 -13.95
CA ALA A 12 75.17 29.62 -15.10
C ALA A 12 74.40 28.35 -14.73
N SER A 13 73.53 27.99 -15.66
CA SER A 13 72.76 26.75 -15.83
C SER A 13 73.44 25.47 -15.36
N ARG A 14 72.63 24.58 -14.75
CA ARG A 14 72.77 23.14 -14.95
C ARG A 14 71.43 22.54 -15.36
N ARG A 15 71.46 21.88 -16.51
CA ARG A 15 70.44 20.97 -17.03
C ARG A 15 70.55 19.63 -16.30
N ALA A 16 69.41 19.03 -15.94
CA ALA A 16 69.10 17.59 -15.90
C ALA A 16 67.75 17.39 -15.18
N PRO A 17 67.07 16.24 -15.31
CA PRO A 17 66.42 15.74 -16.50
C PRO A 17 64.90 15.58 -16.30
N LEU A 18 64.18 15.52 -17.42
CA LEU A 18 62.81 15.00 -17.52
C LEU A 18 62.75 13.56 -16.98
N ALA A 19 62.19 13.37 -15.78
CA ALA A 19 61.59 12.10 -15.34
C ALA A 19 61.14 12.21 -13.87
N CYS A 20 60.01 12.87 -13.63
CA CYS A 20 59.13 12.57 -12.50
C CYS A 20 57.74 13.00 -12.97
N LEU A 21 57.03 12.08 -13.63
CA LEU A 21 55.89 11.42 -12.99
C LEU A 21 54.87 12.50 -12.58
N ALA A 22 54.12 13.10 -13.51
CA ALA A 22 52.91 12.49 -14.10
C ALA A 22 52.02 11.72 -13.09
N LEU A 23 52.11 12.04 -11.79
CA LEU A 23 51.36 11.38 -10.71
C LEU A 23 50.61 12.38 -9.80
N GLY A 24 50.33 13.60 -10.30
CA GLY A 24 49.64 14.64 -9.53
C GLY A 24 48.21 14.98 -9.98
N CYS A 25 47.83 14.65 -11.22
CA CYS A 25 46.54 15.09 -11.78
C CYS A 25 45.46 13.98 -11.84
N LEU A 26 45.81 12.73 -11.51
CA LEU A 26 44.86 11.60 -11.47
C LEU A 26 44.19 11.41 -10.10
N ALA A 27 44.48 12.26 -9.12
CA ALA A 27 43.86 12.18 -7.79
C ALA A 27 42.64 13.11 -7.62
N LEU A 28 42.44 14.11 -8.49
CA LEU A 28 41.32 15.06 -8.39
C LEU A 28 40.11 14.70 -9.26
N GLY A 29 40.26 13.79 -10.23
CA GLY A 29 39.15 13.33 -11.07
C GLY A 29 38.37 12.13 -10.52
N PHE A 30 38.98 11.32 -9.65
CA PHE A 30 38.37 10.08 -9.16
C PHE A 30 37.52 10.28 -7.89
N PHE A 31 37.72 11.37 -7.14
CA PHE A 31 36.99 11.62 -5.89
C PHE A 31 35.58 12.18 -6.10
N ALA A 32 35.27 12.70 -7.30
CA ALA A 32 33.92 13.19 -7.61
C ALA A 32 32.92 12.09 -8.02
N LEU A 33 33.41 10.87 -8.31
CA LEU A 33 32.57 9.76 -8.79
C LEU A 33 32.11 8.79 -7.69
N VAL A 34 32.60 8.94 -6.46
CA VAL A 34 32.29 7.99 -5.35
C VAL A 34 31.22 8.54 -4.39
N LEU A 35 30.80 9.80 -4.54
CA LEU A 35 29.74 10.40 -3.71
C LEU A 35 28.33 10.31 -4.34
N GLY A 36 28.18 9.67 -5.50
CA GLY A 36 26.88 9.44 -6.17
C GLY A 36 26.11 8.20 -5.68
N GLY A 37 26.41 7.72 -4.46
CA GLY A 37 25.84 6.49 -3.91
C GLY A 37 24.62 6.75 -3.04
N CYS A 38 23.44 6.33 -3.54
CA CYS A 38 22.19 6.10 -2.81
C CYS A 38 21.43 7.33 -2.30
N SER A 39 21.02 8.24 -3.18
CA SER A 39 19.67 8.80 -3.03
C SER A 39 18.69 7.72 -3.48
N ALA A 40 18.21 6.90 -2.54
CA ALA A 40 17.06 6.04 -2.77
C ALA A 40 15.85 6.94 -3.00
N VAL A 41 15.72 7.41 -4.24
CA VAL A 41 14.52 8.03 -4.79
C VAL A 41 13.42 6.98 -4.68
N GLY A 42 12.44 7.25 -3.79
CA GLY A 42 11.14 6.60 -3.69
C GLY A 42 11.15 5.08 -3.85
N ALA A 43 11.22 4.34 -2.74
CA ALA A 43 10.79 2.95 -2.79
C ALA A 43 9.33 2.91 -3.23
N SER A 44 9.05 2.29 -4.38
CA SER A 44 7.67 2.04 -4.81
C SER A 44 6.96 1.19 -3.76
N PRO A 45 5.65 1.40 -3.53
CA PRO A 45 4.87 0.55 -2.65
C PRO A 45 4.98 -0.93 -3.05
N LEU A 46 5.00 -1.82 -2.06
CA LEU A 46 4.97 -3.26 -2.27
C LEU A 46 3.52 -3.69 -2.50
N GLU A 47 3.24 -4.31 -3.65
CA GLU A 47 1.96 -4.94 -3.92
C GLU A 47 1.86 -6.33 -3.29
N TYR A 48 0.67 -6.69 -2.80
CA TYR A 48 0.37 -8.01 -2.26
C TYR A 48 -1.12 -8.36 -2.42
N ILE A 49 -1.41 -9.66 -2.44
CA ILE A 49 -2.77 -10.19 -2.33
C ILE A 49 -2.91 -10.77 -0.92
N PRO A 50 -3.94 -10.39 -0.14
CA PRO A 50 -4.21 -11.04 1.14
C PRO A 50 -4.42 -12.54 0.99
N GLU A 51 -4.17 -13.31 2.06
CA GLU A 51 -4.53 -14.72 2.09
C GLU A 51 -6.02 -14.92 1.72
N PRO A 52 -6.39 -16.02 1.03
CA PRO A 52 -7.78 -16.29 0.71
C PRO A 52 -8.68 -16.29 1.94
N ALA A 53 -9.86 -15.67 1.81
CA ALA A 53 -10.89 -15.67 2.83
C ALA A 53 -11.36 -17.10 3.14
N LYS A 54 -11.74 -17.36 4.39
CA LYS A 54 -12.29 -18.69 4.72
C LYS A 54 -13.72 -18.79 4.23
N ILE A 55 -14.03 -19.91 3.56
CA ILE A 55 -15.40 -20.26 3.17
C ILE A 55 -16.19 -20.62 4.42
N GLN A 56 -17.32 -19.95 4.60
CA GLN A 56 -18.23 -20.10 5.73
C GLN A 56 -19.59 -20.62 5.24
N SER A 57 -20.39 -21.16 6.15
CA SER A 57 -21.71 -21.73 5.81
C SER A 57 -22.75 -20.70 5.39
N GLY A 58 -22.47 -19.41 5.55
CA GLY A 58 -23.38 -18.31 5.21
C GLY A 58 -22.81 -16.97 5.66
N VAL A 59 -23.58 -15.91 5.40
CA VAL A 59 -23.25 -14.53 5.80
C VAL A 59 -23.48 -14.33 7.28
N ASP A 60 -22.54 -13.65 7.95
CA ASP A 60 -22.69 -13.22 9.33
C ASP A 60 -22.39 -11.71 9.47
N CYS A 61 -23.43 -10.88 9.30
CA CYS A 61 -23.30 -9.43 9.51
C CYS A 61 -23.17 -9.05 10.99
N SER A 62 -23.44 -9.96 11.92
CA SER A 62 -23.24 -9.70 13.35
C SER A 62 -21.77 -9.63 13.74
N THR A 63 -20.84 -9.98 12.84
CA THR A 63 -19.40 -9.78 13.07
C THR A 63 -18.86 -8.50 12.43
N ALA A 64 -19.73 -7.64 11.88
CA ALA A 64 -19.34 -6.34 11.29
C ALA A 64 -19.14 -5.27 12.39
N GLY A 65 -18.33 -5.59 13.40
CA GLY A 65 -17.94 -4.67 14.47
C GLY A 65 -17.08 -3.52 13.94
N TRP A 66 -17.29 -2.31 14.46
CA TRP A 66 -16.62 -1.09 14.03
C TRP A 66 -15.31 -0.80 14.80
N TRP A 67 -15.00 -1.56 15.86
CA TRP A 67 -13.85 -1.27 16.74
C TRP A 67 -13.04 -2.49 17.20
N GLU A 68 -13.34 -3.71 16.75
CA GLU A 68 -12.51 -4.85 17.14
C GLU A 68 -11.16 -4.80 16.43
N PRO A 69 -10.05 -4.79 17.20
CA PRO A 69 -8.72 -4.99 16.63
C PRO A 69 -8.73 -6.27 15.78
N GLU A 70 -8.10 -6.26 14.59
CA GLU A 70 -8.01 -7.45 13.73
C GLU A 70 -7.47 -8.69 14.44
N ALA A 71 -6.79 -8.53 15.58
CA ALA A 71 -6.28 -9.60 16.43
C ALA A 71 -7.25 -10.14 17.50
N ALA A 72 -8.40 -9.49 17.75
CA ALA A 72 -9.27 -9.78 18.89
C ALA A 72 -10.56 -10.55 18.54
N SER A 73 -10.98 -10.56 17.28
CA SER A 73 -12.20 -11.27 16.84
C SER A 73 -11.85 -12.49 15.98
N PRO A 74 -12.43 -13.68 16.21
CA PRO A 74 -12.24 -14.83 15.31
C PRO A 74 -12.66 -14.54 13.86
N SER A 75 -13.52 -13.55 13.68
CA SER A 75 -14.15 -13.16 12.41
C SER A 75 -13.22 -12.35 11.49
N SER A 76 -12.32 -11.53 12.05
CA SER A 76 -11.27 -10.85 11.27
C SER A 76 -10.25 -11.84 10.70
N LEU A 77 -10.05 -13.00 11.36
CA LEU A 77 -9.23 -14.11 10.84
C LEU A 77 -9.86 -14.83 9.62
N HIS A 78 -11.08 -14.46 9.23
CA HIS A 78 -11.79 -15.06 8.11
C HIS A 78 -11.90 -14.14 6.90
N LYS A 79 -11.49 -12.87 7.04
CA LYS A 79 -11.43 -11.92 5.93
C LYS A 79 -10.21 -12.19 5.07
N GLY A 80 -10.34 -11.96 3.77
CA GLY A 80 -9.24 -12.18 2.85
C GLY A 80 -9.59 -11.91 1.39
N SER A 81 -8.77 -12.41 0.49
CA SER A 81 -9.04 -12.38 -0.95
C SER A 81 -10.07 -13.44 -1.36
N ILE A 82 -10.57 -13.37 -2.59
CA ILE A 82 -11.53 -14.35 -3.12
C ILE A 82 -10.81 -15.70 -3.32
N PRO A 83 -11.25 -16.80 -2.71
CA PRO A 83 -10.63 -18.11 -2.93
C PRO A 83 -10.71 -18.56 -4.39
N GLU A 84 -9.69 -19.28 -4.84
CA GLU A 84 -9.69 -19.87 -6.18
C GLU A 84 -10.91 -20.79 -6.38
N GLY A 85 -11.59 -20.63 -7.51
CA GLY A 85 -12.79 -21.39 -7.84
C GLY A 85 -14.07 -20.95 -7.12
N PHE A 86 -14.01 -19.96 -6.23
CA PHE A 86 -15.22 -19.40 -5.61
C PHE A 86 -16.04 -18.62 -6.64
N THR A 87 -17.24 -19.11 -6.94
CA THR A 87 -18.13 -18.48 -7.93
C THR A 87 -19.23 -17.70 -7.24
N THR A 88 -19.19 -16.37 -7.38
CA THR A 88 -20.15 -15.46 -6.75
C THR A 88 -21.48 -15.42 -7.51
N VAL A 89 -22.58 -15.64 -6.80
CA VAL A 89 -23.96 -15.50 -7.29
C VAL A 89 -24.76 -14.46 -6.50
N GLY A 90 -24.22 -13.97 -5.38
CA GLY A 90 -24.82 -12.92 -4.57
C GLY A 90 -23.77 -12.13 -3.81
N VAL A 91 -24.10 -10.90 -3.46
CA VAL A 91 -23.24 -10.02 -2.65
C VAL A 91 -24.07 -9.50 -1.49
N VAL A 92 -23.51 -9.51 -0.29
CA VAL A 92 -24.13 -8.90 0.88
C VAL A 92 -23.23 -7.81 1.44
N ARG A 93 -23.81 -6.63 1.67
CA ARG A 93 -23.17 -5.48 2.30
C ARG A 93 -23.69 -5.33 3.71
N CYS A 94 -22.80 -5.41 4.70
CA CYS A 94 -23.13 -5.13 6.09
C CYS A 94 -22.63 -3.74 6.48
N THR A 95 -23.53 -2.82 6.84
CA THR A 95 -23.20 -1.45 7.26
C THR A 95 -23.53 -1.26 8.73
N SER A 96 -22.56 -0.81 9.51
CA SER A 96 -22.74 -0.52 10.94
C SER A 96 -22.54 0.97 11.15
N ASP A 97 -23.57 1.64 11.64
CA ASP A 97 -23.47 3.05 12.01
C ASP A 97 -22.84 3.16 13.41
N PRO A 98 -21.83 4.04 13.62
CA PRO A 98 -21.27 4.26 14.95
C PRO A 98 -22.35 4.63 15.98
N GLY A 99 -22.42 3.87 17.08
CA GLY A 99 -23.42 4.04 18.13
C GLY A 99 -24.78 3.36 17.86
N SER A 100 -24.94 2.72 16.70
CA SER A 100 -26.10 1.86 16.42
C SER A 100 -25.95 0.49 17.08
N ARG A 101 -27.07 -0.04 17.58
CA ARG A 101 -27.18 -1.44 18.03
C ARG A 101 -27.62 -2.39 16.92
N VAL A 102 -27.64 -1.90 15.70
CA VAL A 102 -28.15 -2.58 14.52
C VAL A 102 -27.12 -2.45 13.39
N VAL A 103 -26.91 -3.55 12.67
CA VAL A 103 -26.19 -3.59 11.41
C VAL A 103 -27.22 -3.75 10.29
N GLU A 104 -27.13 -2.91 9.26
CA GLU A 104 -27.94 -3.04 8.05
C GLU A 104 -27.28 -4.06 7.12
N GLU A 105 -28.03 -5.10 6.79
CA GLU A 105 -27.65 -6.16 5.87
C GLU A 105 -28.41 -5.98 4.55
N ASP A 106 -27.71 -5.53 3.52
CA ASP A 106 -28.24 -5.37 2.17
C ASP A 106 -27.80 -6.52 1.28
N HIS A 107 -28.75 -7.23 0.70
CA HIS A 107 -28.51 -8.18 -0.38
C HIS A 107 -28.52 -7.42 -1.70
N LEU A 108 -27.42 -7.55 -2.43
CA LEU A 108 -27.15 -6.81 -3.65
C LEU A 108 -27.24 -7.74 -4.87
N SER A 109 -27.79 -7.20 -5.94
CA SER A 109 -28.00 -7.86 -7.22
C SER A 109 -27.51 -6.98 -8.38
N GLY A 110 -27.22 -7.62 -9.52
CA GLY A 110 -26.77 -6.93 -10.73
C GLY A 110 -25.59 -7.63 -11.39
N ASP A 111 -24.83 -6.87 -12.18
CA ASP A 111 -23.57 -7.34 -12.74
C ASP A 111 -22.45 -7.22 -11.69
N PHE A 112 -21.98 -8.37 -11.19
CA PHE A 112 -20.91 -8.41 -10.19
C PHE A 112 -19.51 -8.29 -10.79
N ALA A 113 -19.35 -8.38 -12.12
CA ALA A 113 -18.02 -8.38 -12.76
C ALA A 113 -17.16 -7.15 -12.40
N PRO A 114 -17.71 -5.90 -12.36
CA PRO A 114 -16.93 -4.74 -11.93
C PRO A 114 -16.46 -4.84 -10.47
N LEU A 115 -17.30 -5.37 -9.57
CA LEU A 115 -16.92 -5.53 -8.17
C LEU A 115 -15.83 -6.59 -8.00
N LEU A 116 -15.99 -7.74 -8.66
CA LEU A 116 -14.99 -8.81 -8.60
C LEU A 116 -13.64 -8.35 -9.18
N ALA A 117 -13.65 -7.54 -10.24
CA ALA A 117 -12.44 -6.96 -10.81
C ALA A 117 -11.77 -5.94 -9.86
N ALA A 118 -12.55 -5.14 -9.14
CA ALA A 118 -12.04 -4.21 -8.13
C ALA A 118 -11.45 -4.96 -6.94
N LEU A 119 -12.13 -5.98 -6.42
CA LEU A 119 -11.67 -6.81 -5.31
C LEU A 119 -10.42 -7.65 -5.64
N ALA A 120 -10.19 -7.94 -6.92
CA ALA A 120 -8.99 -8.65 -7.40
C ALA A 120 -7.75 -7.73 -7.52
N GLN A 121 -7.88 -6.41 -7.32
CA GLN A 121 -6.73 -5.51 -7.33
C GLN A 121 -5.78 -5.84 -6.17
N PRO A 122 -4.46 -5.81 -6.40
CA PRO A 122 -3.48 -5.91 -5.32
C PRO A 122 -3.64 -4.80 -4.29
N SER A 123 -3.48 -5.15 -3.02
CA SER A 123 -3.24 -4.17 -1.97
C SER A 123 -1.80 -3.69 -2.01
N GLU A 124 -1.53 -2.51 -1.48
CA GLU A 124 -0.20 -1.91 -1.41
C GLU A 124 0.22 -1.71 0.05
N ARG A 125 1.53 -1.66 0.30
CA ARG A 125 2.09 -1.27 1.62
C ARG A 125 3.41 -0.54 1.46
N GLY A 126 3.78 0.26 2.47
CA GLY A 126 5.06 0.97 2.49
C GLY A 126 5.05 2.25 1.65
N GLY A 127 3.92 2.95 1.60
CA GLY A 127 3.79 4.25 0.95
C GLY A 127 4.54 5.40 1.64
N PRO A 128 4.32 6.64 1.19
CA PRO A 128 5.02 7.81 1.70
C PRO A 128 4.65 8.11 3.17
N VAL A 129 5.57 8.70 3.93
CA VAL A 129 5.32 9.11 5.33
C VAL A 129 4.30 10.23 5.50
N SER A 130 3.86 10.85 4.39
CA SER A 130 2.96 12.01 4.37
C SER A 130 1.52 11.65 4.01
N CYS A 131 1.12 10.39 4.20
CA CYS A 131 -0.26 9.97 4.01
C CYS A 131 -1.20 10.75 4.94
N LEU A 132 -2.37 11.12 4.45
CA LEU A 132 -3.41 11.70 5.29
C LEU A 132 -3.93 10.60 6.22
N ASP A 133 -3.96 10.88 7.52
CA ASP A 133 -4.54 9.99 8.51
C ASP A 133 -6.01 10.37 8.71
N TYR A 134 -6.92 9.46 8.35
CA TYR A 134 -8.35 9.59 8.58
C TYR A 134 -8.98 8.22 8.77
N ALA A 135 -10.03 8.16 9.59
CA ALA A 135 -10.75 6.92 9.84
C ALA A 135 -11.69 6.61 8.67
N GLU A 136 -11.37 5.56 7.93
CA GLU A 136 -12.28 4.93 6.99
C GLU A 136 -13.07 3.82 7.69
N LEU A 137 -14.39 3.80 7.46
CA LEU A 137 -15.28 2.75 7.97
C LEU A 137 -15.99 2.11 6.77
N PRO A 138 -15.28 1.32 5.95
CA PRO A 138 -15.89 0.62 4.83
C PRO A 138 -16.88 -0.44 5.35
N PRO A 139 -18.01 -0.68 4.67
CA PRO A 139 -18.90 -1.76 5.04
C PRO A 139 -18.21 -3.11 4.83
N ALA A 140 -18.63 -4.12 5.60
CA ALA A 140 -18.19 -5.49 5.33
C ALA A 140 -18.84 -6.00 4.04
N ILE A 141 -18.05 -6.66 3.20
CA ILE A 141 -18.53 -7.27 1.95
C ILE A 141 -18.46 -8.78 2.10
N TRP A 142 -19.58 -9.44 1.83
CA TRP A 142 -19.66 -10.89 1.72
C TRP A 142 -20.02 -11.29 0.30
N LEU A 143 -19.29 -12.26 -0.26
CA LEU A 143 -19.64 -12.89 -1.52
C LEU A 143 -20.27 -14.25 -1.23
N VAL A 144 -21.37 -14.56 -1.89
CA VAL A 144 -22.16 -15.77 -1.68
C VAL A 144 -22.13 -16.63 -2.95
N ASN A 145 -21.99 -17.94 -2.81
CA ASN A 145 -22.05 -18.90 -3.93
C ASN A 145 -23.41 -19.59 -4.05
N ALA A 146 -23.58 -20.45 -5.06
CA ALA A 146 -24.83 -21.14 -5.35
C ALA A 146 -25.26 -22.12 -4.24
N GLU A 147 -24.29 -22.60 -3.46
CA GLU A 147 -24.50 -23.49 -2.32
C GLU A 147 -24.91 -22.72 -1.04
N GLY A 148 -24.99 -21.39 -1.10
CA GLY A 148 -25.30 -20.53 0.05
C GLY A 148 -24.12 -20.29 1.00
N GLN A 149 -22.93 -20.77 0.65
CA GLN A 149 -21.70 -20.50 1.38
C GLN A 149 -21.23 -19.07 1.11
N ALA A 150 -20.54 -18.47 2.06
CA ALA A 150 -20.10 -17.10 1.96
C ALA A 150 -18.63 -16.91 2.35
N VAL A 151 -17.99 -15.89 1.78
CA VAL A 151 -16.64 -15.43 2.14
C VAL A 151 -16.69 -13.95 2.49
N ASN A 152 -16.04 -13.55 3.58
CA ASN A 152 -15.92 -12.15 3.98
C ASN A 152 -14.65 -11.57 3.34
N ILE A 153 -14.79 -10.47 2.59
CA ILE A 153 -13.71 -9.97 1.76
C ILE A 153 -12.97 -8.82 2.44
N GLN A 154 -11.64 -8.87 2.39
CA GLN A 154 -10.80 -7.73 2.74
C GLN A 154 -10.77 -6.75 1.56
N TRP A 155 -10.99 -5.46 1.85
CA TRP A 155 -10.89 -4.40 0.85
C TRP A 155 -9.44 -4.26 0.36
N PRO A 156 -9.20 -4.15 -0.95
CA PRO A 156 -7.90 -3.76 -1.47
C PRO A 156 -7.49 -2.39 -0.92
N LEU A 157 -6.25 -2.27 -0.45
CA LEU A 157 -5.70 -1.07 0.16
C LEU A 157 -4.70 -0.38 -0.75
N ASP A 158 -4.63 0.94 -0.72
CA ASP A 158 -3.58 1.72 -1.36
C ASP A 158 -2.32 1.77 -0.49
N SER A 159 -1.26 2.41 -1.00
CA SER A 159 0.02 2.51 -0.28
C SER A 159 -0.04 3.26 1.05
N CYS A 160 -1.12 4.01 1.29
CA CYS A 160 -1.42 4.74 2.52
C CYS A 160 -2.33 3.95 3.47
N GLU A 161 -2.58 2.67 3.18
CA GLU A 161 -3.47 1.78 3.93
C GLU A 161 -4.95 2.19 3.87
N HIS A 162 -5.33 3.06 2.91
CA HIS A 162 -6.73 3.43 2.66
C HIS A 162 -7.38 2.48 1.67
N THR A 163 -8.70 2.33 1.76
CA THR A 163 -9.43 1.49 0.81
C THR A 163 -9.38 2.05 -0.60
N LYS A 164 -9.12 1.19 -1.59
CA LYS A 164 -9.14 1.59 -3.00
C LYS A 164 -10.58 1.97 -3.42
N PRO A 165 -10.76 3.12 -4.09
CA PRO A 165 -12.09 3.68 -4.34
C PRO A 165 -12.93 2.87 -5.33
N ASP A 166 -12.30 2.07 -6.20
CA ASP A 166 -12.99 1.28 -7.22
C ASP A 166 -13.92 0.23 -6.60
N THR A 167 -13.58 -0.32 -5.43
CA THR A 167 -14.46 -1.25 -4.72
C THR A 167 -15.75 -0.56 -4.26
N ALA A 168 -15.63 0.64 -3.66
CA ALA A 168 -16.80 1.41 -3.22
C ALA A 168 -17.67 1.82 -4.40
N LYS A 169 -17.05 2.27 -5.50
CA LYS A 169 -17.75 2.64 -6.73
C LYS A 169 -18.49 1.46 -7.35
N ALA A 170 -17.87 0.29 -7.43
CA ALA A 170 -18.51 -0.92 -7.95
C ALA A 170 -19.65 -1.40 -7.05
N LEU A 171 -19.49 -1.34 -5.73
CA LEU A 171 -20.53 -1.70 -4.77
C LEU A 171 -21.75 -0.79 -4.86
N GLN A 172 -21.55 0.52 -5.06
CA GLN A 172 -22.63 1.50 -5.25
C GLN A 172 -23.41 1.32 -6.57
N ALA A 173 -22.80 0.69 -7.57
CA ALA A 173 -23.45 0.42 -8.85
C ALA A 173 -24.41 -0.79 -8.79
N LEU A 174 -24.32 -1.62 -7.74
CA LEU A 174 -25.23 -2.74 -7.53
C LEU A 174 -26.58 -2.26 -7.00
N THR A 175 -27.62 -3.05 -7.28
CA THR A 175 -28.98 -2.76 -6.82
C THR A 175 -29.28 -3.54 -5.56
N VAL A 176 -29.75 -2.86 -4.52
CA VAL A 176 -30.29 -3.49 -3.31
C VAL A 176 -31.57 -4.23 -3.67
N SER A 177 -31.56 -5.56 -3.56
CA SER A 177 -32.73 -6.41 -3.78
C SER A 177 -33.52 -6.66 -2.50
N GLU A 178 -32.83 -6.71 -1.35
CA GLU A 178 -33.43 -6.90 -0.04
C GLU A 178 -32.56 -6.19 1.01
N SER A 179 -33.20 -5.63 2.04
CA SER A 179 -32.53 -5.01 3.19
C SER A 179 -33.16 -5.53 4.47
N ARG A 180 -32.31 -5.82 5.46
CA ARG A 180 -32.77 -6.17 6.81
C ARG A 180 -31.84 -5.62 7.88
N SER A 181 -32.42 -5.31 9.02
CA SER A 181 -31.70 -4.92 10.23
C SER A 181 -31.36 -6.16 11.06
N VAL A 182 -30.09 -6.37 11.39
CA VAL A 182 -29.64 -7.43 12.32
C VAL A 182 -29.03 -6.82 13.58
N PRO A 183 -29.10 -7.49 14.75
CA PRO A 183 -28.45 -6.99 15.97
C PRO A 183 -26.94 -6.83 15.77
N SER A 184 -26.40 -5.72 16.25
CA SER A 184 -24.95 -5.47 16.31
C SER A 184 -24.29 -6.33 17.40
N PRO A 185 -23.04 -6.80 17.21
CA PRO A 185 -22.33 -7.61 18.21
C PRO A 185 -22.17 -6.89 19.56
N GLU A 186 -22.20 -5.55 19.55
CA GLU A 186 -22.09 -4.70 20.74
C GLU A 186 -23.38 -4.64 21.58
N ALA A 187 -24.42 -5.36 21.18
CA ALA A 187 -25.67 -5.49 21.93
C ALA A 187 -25.62 -6.54 23.06
N ALA A 188 -24.51 -7.25 23.25
CA ALA A 188 -24.35 -8.17 24.38
C ALA A 188 -24.06 -7.39 25.69
N PRO A 189 -24.85 -7.59 26.76
CA PRO A 189 -24.69 -6.88 28.04
C PRO A 189 -23.46 -7.31 28.85
#